data_AF-A0A369TQJ8-F1
#
_entry.id   AF-A0A369TQJ8-F1
#
_cell.length_a   1.000
_cell.length_b   1.000
_cell.length_c   1.000
_cell.angle_alpha   90.00
_cell.angle_beta   90.00
_cell.angle_gamma   90.00
#
_symmetry.space_group_name_H-M   'P 1'
#
loop_
_entity.id
_entity.type
_entity.pdbx_description
1 polymer ?
#
loop_
_entity_poly.entity_id
_entity_poly.type
_entity_poly.pdbx_seq_one_letter_code
_entity_poly.pdbx_strand_id
1 'polypeptide(L)' 'MNHRTGLTAACLAASTLLSANTTFAQAGSVGPDMLGFPVENMDPSADPREDFYRYAVGGWLDRIERPEKYPI' A
#
# COMPACT_ATOMS: atom_id res chain seq x y z
N MET A 1 -37.46 -55.33 -7.28
CA MET A 1 -38.27 -54.23 -6.73
C MET A 1 -37.31 -53.19 -6.16
N ASN A 2 -36.71 -52.33 -6.99
CA ASN A 2 -35.49 -51.58 -6.63
C ASN A 2 -35.60 -50.07 -6.99
N HIS A 3 -36.71 -49.39 -6.64
CA HIS A 3 -36.99 -48.04 -7.18
C HIS A 3 -37.34 -46.96 -6.14
N ARG A 4 -37.09 -47.18 -4.83
CA ARG A 4 -37.49 -46.20 -3.79
C ARG A 4 -36.34 -45.56 -3.00
N THR A 5 -35.09 -45.91 -3.29
CA THR A 5 -33.89 -45.39 -2.61
C THR A 5 -33.08 -44.42 -3.48
N GLY A 6 -33.66 -43.90 -4.57
CA GLY A 6 -32.96 -43.03 -5.52
C GLY A 6 -33.29 -41.54 -5.46
N LEU A 7 -34.26 -41.10 -4.64
CA LEU A 7 -34.84 -39.75 -4.78
C LEU A 7 -34.58 -38.77 -3.61
N THR A 8 -33.96 -39.19 -2.50
CA THR A 8 -33.78 -38.33 -1.31
C THR A 8 -32.33 -38.01 -0.95
N ALA A 9 -31.37 -38.27 -1.86
CA ALA A 9 -29.96 -37.89 -1.66
C ALA A 9 -29.46 -36.86 -2.69
N ALA A 10 -30.37 -36.18 -3.40
CA ALA A 10 -30.02 -35.23 -4.48
C ALA A 10 -30.04 -33.74 -4.05
N CYS A 11 -30.48 -33.40 -2.82
CA CYS A 11 -30.68 -31.99 -2.44
C CYS A 11 -29.73 -31.43 -1.36
N LEU A 12 -28.82 -32.22 -0.76
CA LEU A 12 -28.02 -31.75 0.38
C LEU A 12 -26.51 -31.60 0.12
N ALA A 13 -26.03 -31.91 -1.08
CA ALA A 13 -24.60 -31.83 -1.41
C ALA A 13 -24.23 -30.67 -2.35
N ALA A 14 -25.11 -29.66 -2.51
CA ALA A 14 -24.90 -28.55 -3.43
C ALA A 14 -24.63 -27.20 -2.74
N SER A 15 -24.36 -27.19 -1.43
CA SER A 15 -24.19 -25.93 -0.66
C SER A 15 -22.74 -25.53 -0.39
N THR A 16 -21.74 -26.30 -0.83
CA THR A 16 -20.33 -25.93 -0.63
C THR A 16 -19.77 -25.20 -1.86
N LEU A 17 -20.47 -24.16 -2.30
CA LEU A 17 -19.93 -23.23 -3.30
C LEU A 17 -19.52 -21.92 -2.62
N LEU A 18 -18.23 -21.67 -2.73
CA LEU A 18 -17.58 -20.37 -2.74
C LEU A 18 -17.35 -19.71 -1.38
N SER A 19 -16.44 -20.30 -0.60
CA SER A 19 -15.55 -19.48 0.23
C SER A 19 -14.74 -18.60 -0.72
N ALA A 20 -15.18 -17.36 -0.92
CA ALA A 20 -14.38 -16.34 -1.56
C ALA A 20 -13.16 -16.12 -0.67
N ASN A 21 -12.04 -16.72 -1.03
CA ASN A 21 -10.76 -16.44 -0.41
C ASN A 21 -10.34 -15.03 -0.83
N THR A 22 -10.87 -14.01 -0.15
CA THR A 22 -10.31 -12.66 -0.22
C THR A 22 -9.00 -12.68 0.55
N THR A 23 -7.96 -13.27 -0.04
CA THR A 23 -6.60 -13.07 0.45
C THR A 23 -6.28 -11.61 0.19
N PHE A 24 -6.39 -10.78 1.23
CA PHE A 24 -5.70 -9.51 1.23
C PHE A 24 -4.21 -9.81 1.11
N ALA A 25 -3.59 -9.40 0.01
CA ALA A 25 -2.15 -9.40 -0.08
C ALA A 25 -1.65 -8.49 1.05
N GLN A 26 -0.99 -9.07 2.04
CA GLN A 26 -0.31 -8.30 3.07
C GLN A 26 0.78 -7.52 2.35
N ALA A 27 0.56 -6.22 2.12
CA ALA A 27 1.61 -5.34 1.65
C ALA A 27 2.77 -5.51 2.63
N GLY A 28 3.92 -5.98 2.15
CA GLY A 28 5.11 -6.13 2.97
C GLY A 28 5.39 -4.82 3.69
N SER A 29 5.95 -4.89 4.90
CA SER A 29 6.35 -3.69 5.64
C SER A 29 7.21 -2.82 4.73
N VAL A 30 6.73 -1.61 4.40
CA VAL A 30 7.48 -0.65 3.58
C VAL A 30 8.71 -0.25 4.39
N GLY A 31 9.88 -0.72 3.96
CA GLY A 31 11.15 -0.36 4.58
C GLY A 31 11.51 1.11 4.26
N PRO A 32 12.38 1.74 5.07
CA PRO A 32 12.84 3.11 4.82
C PRO A 32 13.35 3.34 3.38
N ASP A 33 14.01 2.34 2.81
CA ASP A 33 14.58 2.39 1.46
C ASP A 33 13.54 2.28 0.33
N MET A 34 12.30 1.93 0.67
CA MET A 34 11.16 1.82 -0.25
C MET A 34 10.27 3.07 -0.24
N LEU A 35 10.55 4.02 0.66
CA LEU A 35 9.90 5.30 0.68
C LEU A 35 10.51 6.11 -0.47
N GLY A 36 9.71 6.48 -1.47
CA GLY A 36 10.13 7.41 -2.54
C GLY A 36 10.48 8.83 -2.04
N PHE A 37 10.62 8.99 -0.73
CA PHE A 37 10.97 10.19 0.01
C PHE A 37 12.13 9.84 0.96
N PRO A 38 13.37 10.16 0.57
CA PRO A 38 14.55 9.90 1.39
C PRO A 38 14.49 10.72 2.69
N VAL A 39 14.70 10.09 3.85
CA VAL A 39 14.63 10.75 5.17
C VAL A 39 15.70 11.85 5.28
N GLU A 40 16.84 11.67 4.62
CA GLU A 40 17.91 12.66 4.49
C GLU A 40 17.51 13.93 3.72
N ASN A 41 16.32 13.94 3.08
CA ASN A 41 15.77 15.15 2.47
C ASN A 41 14.99 16.00 3.48
N MET A 42 14.57 15.43 4.60
CA MET A 42 13.75 16.10 5.59
C MET A 42 14.58 17.03 6.48
N ASP A 43 13.91 17.98 7.13
CA ASP A 43 14.45 18.74 8.26
C ASP A 43 13.58 18.45 9.51
N PRO A 44 13.97 17.47 10.34
CA PRO A 44 13.22 17.10 11.54
C PRO A 44 13.17 18.17 12.63
N SER A 45 13.94 19.27 12.49
CA SER A 45 13.93 20.37 13.45
C SER A 45 12.78 21.36 13.22
N ALA A 46 12.20 21.38 12.02
CA ALA A 46 11.03 22.20 11.72
C ALA A 46 9.73 21.58 12.25
N ASP A 47 8.84 22.39 12.82
CA ASP A 47 7.51 21.93 13.23
C ASP A 47 6.63 21.71 11.98
N PRO A 48 6.18 20.48 11.70
CA PRO A 48 5.32 20.22 10.54
C PRO A 48 3.95 20.89 10.60
N ARG A 49 3.50 21.36 11.76
CA ARG A 49 2.23 22.12 11.89
C ARG A 49 2.37 23.56 11.42
N GLU A 50 3.57 24.10 11.50
CA GLU A 50 3.88 25.49 11.14
C GLU A 50 4.46 25.57 9.72
N ASP A 51 5.37 24.67 9.36
CA ASP A 51 5.99 24.62 8.02
C ASP A 51 6.27 23.18 7.59
N PHE A 52 5.24 22.54 7.04
CA PHE A 52 5.37 21.19 6.51
C PHE A 52 6.34 21.10 5.32
N TYR A 53 6.49 22.18 4.54
CA TYR A 53 7.37 22.18 3.37
C TYR A 53 8.83 22.11 3.83
N ARG A 54 9.24 22.94 4.79
CA ARG A 54 10.57 22.86 5.40
C ARG A 54 10.78 21.50 6.08
N TYR A 55 9.81 21.01 6.86
CA TYR A 55 9.93 19.70 7.50
C TYR A 55 10.17 18.56 6.49
N ALA A 56 9.40 18.52 5.40
CA ALA A 56 9.45 17.42 4.44
C ALA A 56 10.67 17.44 3.52
N VAL A 57 11.18 18.62 3.15
CA VAL A 57 12.25 18.75 2.13
C VAL A 57 13.42 19.66 2.51
N GLY A 58 13.50 20.12 3.77
CA GLY A 58 14.48 21.10 4.22
C GLY A 58 15.93 20.68 4.01
N GLY A 59 16.29 19.43 4.35
CA GLY A 59 17.61 18.89 4.10
C GLY A 59 17.99 18.82 2.61
N TRP A 60 17.01 18.78 1.70
CA TRP A 60 17.23 18.91 0.25
C TRP A 60 17.45 20.36 -0.19
N LEU A 61 16.67 21.29 0.35
CA LEU A 61 16.81 22.71 0.06
C LEU A 61 18.19 23.24 0.47
N ASP A 62 18.73 22.74 1.58
CA ASP A 62 19.99 23.24 2.13
C ASP A 62 21.23 22.80 1.34
N ARG A 63 21.11 21.73 0.52
CA ARG A 63 22.23 21.16 -0.25
C ARG A 63 22.16 21.42 -1.75
N ILE A 64 20.98 21.73 -2.29
CA ILE A 64 20.81 21.92 -3.73
C ILE A 64 20.87 23.40 -4.08
N GLU A 65 21.87 23.74 -4.89
CA GLU A 65 21.90 25.01 -5.60
C GLU A 65 20.97 24.95 -6.81
N ARG A 66 20.16 25.99 -6.99
CA ARG A 66 19.31 26.13 -8.17
C ARG A 66 20.22 26.28 -9.40
N PRO A 67 20.09 25.43 -10.43
CA PRO A 67 20.86 25.61 -11.66
C PRO A 67 20.61 26.98 -12.29
N GLU A 68 21.65 27.53 -12.92
CA GLU A 68 21.46 28.69 -13.78
C GLU A 68 20.42 28.38 -14.85
N LYS A 69 19.56 29.36 -15.14
CA LYS A 69 18.59 29.24 -16.21
C LYS A 69 19.37 28.99 -17.50
N TYR A 70 19.13 27.85 -18.15
CA TYR A 70 19.74 27.52 -19.44
C TYR A 70 19.63 28.73 -20.38
N PRO A 71 20.71 29.09 -21.11
CA PRO A 71 20.62 30.13 -22.11
C PRO A 71 19.54 29.76 -23.14
N ILE A 72 18.65 30.72 -23.38
CA ILE A 72 17.64 30.70 -24.44
C ILE A 72 18.30 30.72 -25.82
#